data_AF-A0A9X1Q6I4-F1
#
_entry.id   AF-A0A9X1Q6I4-F1
#
_cell.length_a   1.000
_cell.length_b   1.000
_cell.length_c   1.000
_cell.angle_alpha   90.00
_cell.angle_beta   90.00
_cell.angle_gamma   90.00
#
_symmetry.space_group_name_H-M   'P 1'
#
loop_
_entity.id
_entity.type
_entity.pdbx_description
1 polymer ?
#
loop_
_entity_poly.entity_id
_entity_poly.type
_entity_poly.pdbx_seq_one_letter_code
_entity_poly.pdbx_strand_id
1 'polypeptide(L)' 'MDLQKQTAPAAATELRASDADRDRIADILRDALAEGRLTADEHAERVEGVLAARTVGELDGFIRDLPAAHARRTPHV' A
#
# COMPACT_ATOMS: atom_id res chain seq x y z
N MET A 1 -11.89 3.34 21.24
CA MET A 1 -12.04 4.47 20.29
C MET A 1 -11.74 3.86 18.93
N ASP A 2 -12.71 3.15 18.39
CA ASP A 2 -12.48 2.23 17.27
C ASP A 2 -13.41 2.65 16.15
N LEU A 3 -12.90 3.53 15.30
CA LEU A 3 -13.59 3.99 14.10
C LEU A 3 -12.86 3.48 12.85
N GLN A 4 -12.54 2.19 12.84
CA GLN A 4 -12.19 1.47 11.62
C GLN A 4 -13.49 1.17 10.84
N LYS A 5 -14.08 2.19 10.23
CA LYS A 5 -15.17 1.98 9.26
C LYS A 5 -14.58 1.75 7.87
N GLN A 6 -14.45 0.47 7.52
CA GLN A 6 -14.44 0.02 6.14
C GLN A 6 -15.82 0.30 5.52
N THR A 7 -15.87 0.90 4.30
CA THR A 7 -16.79 0.57 3.18
C THR A 7 -16.84 1.70 2.12
N ALA A 8 -16.27 1.45 0.92
CA ALA A 8 -16.78 1.78 -0.44
C ALA A 8 -15.63 1.81 -1.48
N PRO A 9 -15.64 1.00 -2.56
CA PRO A 9 -14.50 0.83 -3.46
C PRO A 9 -14.23 2.00 -4.43
N ALA A 10 -15.05 3.05 -4.42
CA ALA A 10 -14.84 4.26 -5.24
C ALA A 10 -14.58 5.53 -4.40
N ALA A 11 -15.11 5.60 -3.17
CA ALA A 11 -14.90 6.74 -2.26
C ALA A 11 -13.64 6.59 -1.38
N ALA A 12 -13.13 5.36 -1.20
CA ALA A 12 -11.88 5.11 -0.46
C ALA A 12 -10.66 5.77 -1.14
N THR A 13 -10.72 5.99 -2.45
CA THR A 13 -9.63 6.62 -3.24
C THR A 13 -9.36 8.07 -2.81
N GLU A 14 -10.38 8.80 -2.36
CA GLU A 14 -10.28 10.20 -1.91
C GLU A 14 -10.06 10.33 -0.40
N LEU A 15 -10.12 9.22 0.34
CA LEU A 15 -9.89 9.20 1.79
C LEU A 15 -8.42 9.51 2.08
N ARG A 16 -8.20 10.37 3.07
CA ARG A 16 -6.85 10.73 3.50
C ARG A 16 -6.12 9.51 4.05
N ALA A 17 -4.93 9.24 3.52
CA ALA A 17 -4.07 8.17 3.98
C ALA A 17 -3.64 8.41 5.43
N SER A 18 -3.93 7.43 6.29
CA SER A 18 -3.41 7.39 7.66
C SER A 18 -1.98 6.87 7.67
N ASP A 19 -1.23 7.11 8.74
CA ASP A 19 0.12 6.57 8.87
C ASP A 19 0.13 5.04 8.85
N ALA A 20 -0.90 4.40 9.43
CA ALA A 20 -1.09 2.96 9.34
C ALA A 20 -1.29 2.45 7.90
N ASP A 21 -1.89 3.26 7.01
CA ASP A 21 -2.02 2.90 5.60
C ASP A 21 -0.65 3.01 4.92
N ARG A 22 0.11 4.08 5.18
CA ARG A 22 1.48 4.23 4.64
C ARG A 22 2.38 3.07 5.09
N ASP A 23 2.35 2.72 6.38
CA ASP A 23 3.15 1.63 6.94
C ASP A 23 2.80 0.29 6.29
N ARG A 24 1.50 0.00 6.12
CA ARG A 24 1.04 -1.21 5.43
C ARG A 24 1.60 -1.32 4.01
N ILE A 25 1.62 -0.20 3.27
CA ILE A 25 2.11 -0.17 1.89
C ILE A 25 3.64 -0.32 1.87
N ALA A 26 4.34 0.33 2.79
CA ALA A 26 5.78 0.19 2.96
C ALA A 26 6.19 -1.27 3.28
N ASP A 27 5.38 -2.00 4.06
CA ASP A 27 5.59 -3.45 4.27
C ASP A 27 5.50 -4.24 2.98
N ILE A 28 4.50 -3.96 2.13
CA ILE A 28 4.31 -4.67 0.85
C ILE A 28 5.48 -4.39 -0.09
N LEU A 29 6.00 -3.16 -0.11
CA LEU A 29 7.19 -2.81 -0.87
C LEU A 29 8.43 -3.54 -0.35
N ARG A 30 8.59 -3.68 0.97
CA ARG A 30 9.67 -4.48 1.59
C ARG A 30 9.58 -5.95 1.19
N ASP A 31 8.39 -6.53 1.21
CA ASP A 31 8.19 -7.93 0.79
C ASP A 31 8.55 -8.10 -0.69
N ALA A 32 8.14 -7.17 -1.56
CA ALA A 32 8.48 -7.20 -2.98
C ALA A 32 9.99 -7.04 -3.25
N LEU A 33 10.71 -6.25 -2.44
CA LEU A 33 12.17 -6.18 -2.47
C LEU A 33 12.80 -7.51 -2.04
N ALA A 34 12.30 -8.14 -0.97
CA ALA A 34 12.77 -9.42 -0.49
C ALA A 34 12.53 -10.56 -1.49
N GLU A 35 11.43 -10.50 -2.25
CA GLU A 35 11.14 -11.40 -3.38
C GLU A 35 12.00 -11.11 -4.63
N GLY A 36 12.78 -10.02 -4.64
CA GLY A 36 13.60 -9.59 -5.78
C GLY A 36 12.78 -9.00 -6.94
N ARG A 37 11.54 -8.59 -6.69
CA ARG A 37 10.67 -7.93 -7.69
C ARG A 37 10.92 -6.45 -7.82
N LEU A 38 11.45 -5.85 -6.77
CA LEU A 38 11.93 -4.48 -6.75
C LEU A 38 13.42 -4.50 -6.51
N THR A 39 14.13 -3.62 -7.19
CA THR A 39 15.49 -3.24 -6.82
C THR A 39 15.47 -2.34 -5.59
N ALA A 40 16.62 -2.19 -4.93
CA ALA A 40 16.74 -1.28 -3.78
C ALA A 40 16.40 0.17 -4.13
N ASP A 41 16.78 0.60 -5.34
CA ASP A 41 16.50 1.95 -5.84
C ASP A 41 15.00 2.15 -6.11
N GLU A 42 14.35 1.21 -6.80
CA GLU A 42 12.90 1.26 -7.03
C GLU A 42 12.10 1.20 -5.72
N HIS A 43 12.55 0.40 -4.76
CA HIS A 43 11.96 0.36 -3.43
C HIS A 43 12.06 1.72 -2.73
N ALA A 44 13.22 2.36 -2.76
CA ALA A 44 13.42 3.69 -2.16
C ALA A 44 12.52 4.75 -2.82
N GLU A 45 12.46 4.78 -4.15
CA GLU A 45 11.61 5.71 -4.90
C GLU A 45 10.13 5.53 -4.59
N ARG A 46 9.65 4.28 -4.54
CA ARG A 46 8.26 3.98 -4.19
C ARG A 46 7.93 4.32 -2.74
N VAL A 47 8.85 4.09 -1.80
CA VAL A 47 8.66 4.46 -0.39
C VAL A 47 8.57 5.97 -0.22
N GLU A 48 9.41 6.76 -0.90
CA GLU A 48 9.26 8.22 -0.90
C GLU A 48 7.90 8.66 -1.45
N GLY A 49 7.44 8.04 -2.54
CA GLY A 49 6.11 8.28 -3.10
C GLY A 49 4.97 7.97 -2.12
N VAL A 50 5.08 6.87 -1.37
CA VAL A 50 4.14 6.47 -0.31
C VAL A 50 4.10 7.50 0.83
N LEU A 51 5.25 8.01 1.24
CA LEU A 51 5.34 9.03 2.28
C LEU A 51 4.77 10.38 1.83
N ALA A 52 4.92 10.72 0.55
CA ALA A 52 4.34 11.92 -0.05
C ALA A 52 2.83 11.82 -0.32
N ALA A 53 2.30 10.59 -0.44
CA ALA A 53 0.90 10.34 -0.72
C ALA A 53 -0.02 10.86 0.38
N ARG A 54 -1.09 11.55 -0.05
CA ARG A 54 -2.10 12.15 0.81
C ARG A 54 -3.36 11.31 0.86
N THR A 55 -3.63 10.51 -0.17
CA THR A 55 -4.85 9.70 -0.25
C THR A 55 -4.56 8.21 -0.33
N VAL A 56 -5.51 7.40 0.13
CA VAL A 56 -5.41 5.93 0.04
C VAL A 56 -5.41 5.48 -1.43
N GLY A 57 -6.05 6.23 -2.33
CA GLY A 57 -6.03 5.95 -3.76
C GLY A 57 -4.65 6.11 -4.41
N GLU A 58 -3.89 7.12 -3.99
CA GLU A 58 -2.50 7.33 -4.40
C GLU A 58 -1.62 6.17 -3.91
N LEU A 59 -1.82 5.75 -2.66
CA LEU A 59 -1.11 4.62 -2.04
C LEU A 59 -1.29 3.30 -2.80
N ASP A 60 -2.53 2.97 -3.16
CA ASP A 60 -2.84 1.76 -3.93
C ASP A 60 -2.16 1.74 -5.32
N GLY A 61 -1.78 2.90 -5.87
CA GLY A 61 -1.04 3.01 -7.11
C GLY A 61 0.35 2.38 -7.05
N PHE A 62 1.04 2.48 -5.90
CA PHE A 62 2.43 2.05 -5.75
C PHE A 62 2.63 0.53 -5.65
N ILE A 63 1.56 -0.20 -5.37
CA ILE A 63 1.60 -1.66 -5.13
C ILE A 63 0.68 -2.44 -6.07
N ARG A 64 -0.03 -1.78 -6.98
CA ARG A 64 -1.01 -2.42 -7.87
C ARG A 64 -0.39 -3.45 -8.81
N ASP A 65 0.85 -3.21 -9.21
CA ASP A 65 1.67 -4.08 -10.06
C ASP A 65 2.32 -5.23 -9.28
N LEU A 66 2.28 -5.19 -7.95
CA LEU A 66 2.92 -6.17 -7.09
C LEU A 66 1.92 -7.25 -6.64
N PRO A 67 2.20 -8.54 -6.86
CA PRO A 67 1.31 -9.59 -6.39
C PRO A 67 1.30 -9.74 -4.87
N ALA A 68 2.32 -9.25 -4.15
CA ALA A 68 2.30 -9.15 -2.69
C ALA A 68 1.09 -8.34 -2.18
N ALA A 69 0.65 -7.32 -2.93
CA ALA A 69 -0.57 -6.58 -2.64
C ALA A 69 -1.84 -7.46 -2.74
N HIS A 70 -1.83 -8.43 -3.65
CA HIS A 70 -2.94 -9.34 -3.86
C HIS A 70 -2.93 -10.50 -2.85
N ALA A 71 -1.74 -10.99 -2.50
CA ALA A 71 -1.55 -12.09 -1.54
C ALA A 71 -2.08 -11.74 -0.14
N ARG A 72 -1.84 -10.51 0.35
CA ARG A 72 -2.41 -10.04 1.64
C ARG A 72 -3.92 -9.85 1.60
N ARG A 73 -4.51 -9.76 0.40
CA ARG A 73 -5.92 -9.47 0.17
C ARG A 73 -6.76 -10.73 -0.07
N THR A 74 -6.12 -11.83 -0.43
CA THR A 74 -6.70 -13.17 -0.39
C THR A 74 -6.59 -13.75 1.03
N PRO A 75 -7.69 -13.85 1.79
CA PRO A 75 -7.69 -14.74 2.96
C PRO A 75 -7.56 -16.16 2.41
N HIS A 76 -6.44 -16.81 2.66
CA HIS A 76 -6.33 -18.25 2.44
C HIS A 76 -7.26 -18.93 3.44
N VAL A 77 -8.39 -19.42 2.93
CA VAL A 77 -9.42 -20.21 3.64
C VAL A 77 -8.94 -21.61 3.95
#